data_AF-A0A951AIA4-F1
#
_entry.id   AF-A0A951AIA4-F1
#
_cell.length_a   1.000
_cell.length_b   1.000
_cell.length_c   1.000
_cell.angle_alpha   90.00
_cell.angle_beta   90.00
_cell.angle_gamma   90.00
#
_symmetry.space_group_name_H-M   'P 1'
#
loop_
_entity.id
_entity.type
_entity.pdbx_description
1 polymer ?
#
loop_
_entity_poly.entity_id
_entity_poly.type
_entity_poly.pdbx_seq_one_letter_code
_entity_poly.pdbx_strand_id
1 'polypeptide(L)'
;MKTFEQKFTAWLDGMLGRDELLSFETKHPALHQDKAEYLKLKSLLRKSLHRRELENPEFFSSQIMEQIRREADATTRSSCRRLFGLPRLVWGGICALSLGLALFFTMIPHADFSDPRAKYVAEVLKTTTVDPKVKATVENQKEMTVIKLEGLDKLPPEEDLRH
;
A
#
# COMPACT_ATOMS: atom_id res chain seq x y z
N MET A 1 -8.04 7.50 27.33
CA MET A 1 -7.58 8.69 28.08
C MET A 1 -6.18 8.43 28.61
N LYS A 2 -5.34 9.44 28.87
CA LYS A 2 -4.05 9.26 29.56
C LYS A 2 -4.29 8.85 31.02
N THR A 3 -3.50 7.92 31.56
CA THR A 3 -3.55 7.56 33.00
C THR A 3 -2.94 8.66 33.88
N PHE A 4 -3.14 8.58 35.19
CA PHE A 4 -2.51 9.51 36.15
C PHE A 4 -0.98 9.46 36.03
N GLU A 5 -0.38 8.26 36.03
CA GLU A 5 1.08 8.06 35.94
C GLU A 5 1.67 8.65 34.65
N GLN A 6 0.97 8.49 33.52
CA GLN A 6 1.38 9.08 32.24
C GLN A 6 1.37 10.62 32.29
N LYS A 7 0.37 11.21 32.97
CA LYS A 7 0.31 12.67 33.17
C LYS A 7 1.36 13.17 34.15
N PHE A 8 1.58 12.45 35.25
CA PHE A 8 2.59 12.77 36.25
C PHE A 8 4.01 12.73 35.65
N THR A 9 4.35 11.67 34.93
CA THR A 9 5.65 11.54 34.25
C THR A 9 5.83 12.65 33.19
N ALA A 10 4.82 12.88 32.34
CA ALA A 10 4.86 13.99 31.37
C ALA A 10 4.97 15.38 32.04
N TRP A 11 4.45 15.55 33.25
CA TRP A 11 4.58 16.78 34.04
C TRP A 11 5.93 16.94 34.74
N LEU A 12 6.58 15.84 35.14
CA LEU A 12 7.97 15.84 35.64
C LEU A 12 8.98 16.17 34.53
N ASP A 13 8.76 15.66 33.31
CA ASP A 13 9.62 15.90 32.15
C ASP A 13 9.23 17.14 31.32
N GLY A 14 8.13 17.83 31.67
CA GLY A 14 7.71 19.08 30.99
C GLY A 14 7.04 18.88 29.62
N MET A 15 6.65 17.66 29.28
CA MET A 15 5.95 17.28 28.04
C MET A 15 4.42 17.39 28.12
N LEU A 16 3.87 17.88 29.23
CA LEU A 16 2.43 18.07 29.42
C LEU A 16 1.96 19.40 28.77
N GLY A 17 0.90 19.35 27.97
CA GLY A 17 0.35 20.55 27.30
C GLY A 17 -0.23 21.55 28.30
N ARG A 18 -0.23 22.85 27.96
CA ARG A 18 -0.56 23.96 28.89
C ARG A 18 -1.89 23.76 29.64
N ASP A 19 -2.94 23.37 28.93
CA ASP A 19 -4.29 23.21 29.51
C ASP A 19 -4.38 21.95 30.37
N GLU A 20 -3.67 20.88 29.99
CA GLU A 20 -3.52 19.68 30.83
C GLU A 20 -2.65 19.95 32.07
N LEU A 21 -1.66 20.84 31.99
CA LEU A 21 -0.77 21.23 33.08
C LEU A 21 -1.51 22.05 34.14
N LEU A 22 -2.20 23.13 33.75
CA LEU A 22 -2.98 23.94 34.69
C LEU A 22 -4.06 23.11 35.40
N SER A 23 -4.74 22.22 34.68
CA SER A 23 -5.77 21.34 35.24
C SER A 23 -5.21 20.13 36.01
N PHE A 24 -3.90 19.85 35.94
CA PHE A 24 -3.21 18.84 36.76
C PHE A 24 -2.65 19.46 38.05
N GLU A 25 -1.94 20.59 37.95
CA GLU A 25 -1.37 21.32 39.10
C GLU A 25 -2.46 21.79 40.07
N THR A 26 -3.58 22.31 39.55
CA THR A 26 -4.75 22.71 40.37
C THR A 26 -5.36 21.53 41.15
N LYS A 27 -5.25 20.30 40.64
CA LYS A 27 -5.81 19.09 41.29
C LYS A 27 -4.83 18.44 42.27
N HIS A 28 -3.54 18.70 42.12
CA HIS A 28 -2.50 17.99 42.87
C HIS A 28 -1.39 18.94 43.39
N PRO A 29 -1.72 20.03 44.11
CA PRO A 29 -0.73 21.01 44.56
C PRO A 29 0.35 20.43 45.50
N ALA A 30 0.07 19.33 46.19
CA ALA A 30 1.05 18.62 47.02
C ALA A 30 2.26 18.11 46.22
N LEU A 31 2.05 17.65 44.98
CA LEU A 31 3.10 17.03 44.15
C LEU A 31 4.22 18.00 43.75
N HIS A 32 4.06 19.31 43.98
CA HIS A 32 5.16 20.27 43.80
C HIS A 32 6.33 20.02 44.77
N GLN A 33 6.08 19.43 45.94
CA GLN A 33 7.14 18.98 46.86
C GLN A 33 7.88 17.77 46.26
N ASP A 34 7.15 16.72 45.87
CA ASP A 34 7.68 15.53 45.21
C ASP A 34 8.48 15.87 43.95
N LYS A 35 8.01 16.83 43.15
CA LYS A 35 8.72 17.34 41.96
C LYS A 35 10.01 18.07 42.32
N ALA A 36 10.04 18.84 43.42
CA ALA A 36 11.26 19.47 43.90
C ALA A 36 12.28 18.44 44.40
N GLU A 37 11.83 17.38 45.11
CA GLU A 37 12.70 16.28 45.54
C GLU A 37 13.21 15.44 44.37
N TYR A 38 12.34 15.12 43.40
CA TYR A 38 12.71 14.45 42.15
C TYR A 38 13.75 15.27 41.37
N LEU A 39 13.58 16.59 41.24
CA LEU A 39 14.55 17.47 40.57
C LEU A 39 15.87 17.56 41.35
N LYS A 40 15.82 17.58 42.69
CA LYS A 40 17.01 17.49 43.56
C LYS A 40 17.75 16.18 43.34
N LEU A 41 17.07 15.03 43.34
CA LEU A 41 17.62 13.71 43.03
C LEU A 41 18.22 13.64 41.62
N LYS A 42 17.48 14.10 40.60
CA LYS A 42 17.93 14.22 39.20
C LYS A 42 19.19 15.08 39.08
N SER A 43 19.32 16.14 39.89
CA SER A 43 20.53 16.98 39.95
C SER A 43 21.72 16.29 40.63
N LEU A 44 21.49 15.48 41.66
CA LEU A 44 22.53 14.73 42.36
C LEU A 44 23.06 13.58 41.50
N LEU A 45 22.15 12.81 40.87
CA LEU A 45 22.50 11.77 39.90
C LEU A 45 23.29 12.34 38.71
N ARG A 46 22.89 13.51 38.19
CA ARG A 46 23.63 14.20 37.11
C ARG A 46 25.00 14.75 37.53
N LYS A 47 25.28 14.85 38.84
CA LYS A 47 26.60 15.21 39.39
C LYS A 47 27.48 14.00 39.69
N SER A 48 26.90 12.88 40.13
CA SER A 48 27.66 11.64 40.41
C SER A 48 28.01 10.87 39.13
N LEU A 49 27.15 10.94 38.11
CA LEU A 49 27.48 10.55 36.74
C LEU A 49 28.67 11.39 36.26
N HIS A 50 29.86 10.77 36.26
CA HIS A 50 31.05 11.37 35.69
C HIS A 50 30.77 11.71 34.23
N ARG A 51 30.86 13.01 33.88
CA ARG A 51 30.70 13.47 32.51
C ARG A 51 31.89 12.99 31.70
N ARG A 52 31.76 11.81 31.07
CA ARG A 52 32.74 11.37 30.07
C ARG A 52 32.85 12.46 29.01
N GLU A 53 34.02 13.06 28.94
CA GLU A 53 34.34 14.04 27.91
C GLU A 53 34.29 13.33 26.55
N LEU A 54 33.57 13.91 25.60
CA LEU A 54 33.48 13.32 24.27
C LEU A 54 34.76 13.67 23.54
N GLU A 55 35.48 12.66 23.06
CA GLU A 55 36.81 12.79 22.45
C GLU A 55 36.83 13.74 21.22
N ASN A 56 35.66 13.95 20.59
CA ASN A 56 35.49 14.83 19.42
C ASN A 56 34.16 15.62 19.51
N PRO A 57 34.04 16.66 20.36
CA PRO A 57 32.76 17.34 20.61
C PRO A 57 32.22 18.04 19.36
N GLU A 58 33.10 18.64 18.55
CA GLU A 58 32.73 19.33 17.30
C GLU A 58 32.12 18.39 16.25
N PHE A 59 32.52 17.11 16.22
CA PHE A 59 31.91 16.12 15.33
C PHE A 59 30.46 15.86 15.71
N PHE A 60 30.16 15.68 17.00
CA PHE A 60 28.78 15.49 17.45
C PHE A 60 27.95 16.76 17.27
N SER A 61 28.49 17.94 17.60
CA SER A 61 27.82 19.23 17.41
C SER A 61 27.45 19.48 15.95
N SER A 62 28.38 19.24 15.01
CA SER A 62 28.13 19.41 13.57
C SER A 62 27.13 18.40 13.01
N GLN A 63 27.23 17.11 13.38
CA GLN A 63 26.25 16.09 12.98
C GLN A 63 24.83 16.40 13.50
N ILE A 64 24.69 16.81 14.77
CA ILE A 64 23.39 17.18 15.36
C ILE A 64 22.81 18.40 14.66
N MET A 65 23.61 19.44 14.42
CA MET A 65 23.17 20.65 13.71
C MET A 65 22.79 20.35 12.25
N GLU A 66 23.49 19.44 11.58
CA GLU A 66 23.13 19.01 10.22
C GLU A 66 21.83 18.21 10.21
N GLN A 67 21.62 17.30 11.18
CA GLN A 67 20.37 16.56 11.32
C GLN A 67 19.18 17.50 11.55
N ILE A 68 19.28 18.44 12.51
CA ILE A 68 18.24 19.44 12.79
C ILE A 68 17.91 20.25 11.52
N ARG A 69 18.92 20.65 10.75
CA ARG A 69 18.74 21.36 9.48
C ARG A 69 18.04 20.49 8.43
N ARG A 70 18.43 19.22 8.29
CA ARG A 70 17.82 18.25 7.36
C ARG A 70 16.34 18.01 7.71
N GLU A 71 16.00 17.91 8.98
CA GLU A 71 14.62 17.73 9.46
C GLU A 71 13.76 19.00 9.19
N ALA A 72 14.27 20.20 9.49
CA ALA A 72 13.59 21.45 9.17
C ALA A 72 13.35 21.65 7.65
N ASP A 73 14.37 21.35 6.84
CA ASP A 73 14.26 21.34 5.38
C ASP A 73 13.23 20.31 4.89
N ALA A 74 13.16 19.12 5.50
CA ALA A 74 12.21 18.08 5.13
C ALA A 74 10.77 18.46 5.46
N THR A 75 10.51 19.07 6.62
CA THR A 75 9.21 19.62 7.01
C THR A 75 8.77 20.69 6.02
N THR A 76 9.67 21.60 5.65
CA THR A 76 9.37 22.70 4.70
C THR A 76 9.10 22.16 3.28
N ARG A 77 9.93 21.24 2.78
CA ARG A 77 9.82 20.65 1.43
C ARG A 77 8.62 19.70 1.27
N SER A 78 8.14 19.08 2.34
CA SER A 78 6.96 18.21 2.30
C SER A 78 5.66 19.02 2.28
N SER A 79 5.57 20.08 3.09
CA SER A 79 4.47 21.05 3.05
C SER A 79 4.30 21.66 1.65
N CYS A 80 5.38 22.21 1.08
CA CYS A 80 5.33 22.86 -0.22
C CYS A 80 4.96 21.89 -1.36
N ARG A 81 5.52 20.67 -1.40
CA ARG A 81 5.15 19.67 -2.43
C ARG A 81 3.72 19.18 -2.32
N ARG A 82 3.15 19.08 -1.11
CA ARG A 82 1.73 18.70 -0.91
C ARG A 82 0.78 19.72 -1.54
N LEU A 83 1.08 21.02 -1.43
CA LEU A 83 0.25 22.10 -1.96
C LEU A 83 0.24 22.16 -3.51
N PHE A 84 1.38 21.94 -4.16
CA PHE A 84 1.48 22.04 -5.63
C PHE A 84 1.23 20.73 -6.40
N GLY A 85 1.45 19.56 -5.80
CA GLY A 85 1.32 18.27 -6.50
C GLY A 85 -0.13 17.78 -6.66
N LEU A 86 -0.92 17.85 -5.58
CA LEU A 86 -2.28 17.32 -5.53
C LEU A 86 -3.25 17.92 -6.59
N PRO A 87 -3.37 19.25 -6.78
CA PRO A 87 -4.39 19.79 -7.69
C PRO A 87 -4.15 19.42 -9.15
N ARG A 88 -2.88 19.34 -9.59
CA ARG A 88 -2.56 18.99 -10.99
C ARG A 88 -2.85 17.52 -11.30
N LEU A 89 -2.67 16.62 -10.32
CA LEU A 89 -2.97 15.19 -10.47
C LEU A 89 -4.48 14.94 -10.52
N VAL A 90 -5.26 15.61 -9.66
CA VAL A 90 -6.74 15.57 -9.71
C VAL A 90 -7.25 16.10 -11.05
N TRP A 91 -6.73 17.24 -11.52
CA TRP A 91 -7.12 17.80 -12.81
C TRP A 91 -6.79 16.87 -13.98
N GLY A 92 -5.59 16.28 -14.00
CA GLY A 92 -5.20 15.28 -15.00
C GLY A 92 -6.10 14.04 -15.00
N GLY A 93 -6.50 13.55 -13.83
CA GLY A 93 -7.45 12.44 -13.69
C GLY A 93 -8.84 12.78 -14.23
N ILE A 94 -9.35 13.97 -13.93
CA ILE A 94 -10.65 14.46 -14.46
C ILE A 94 -10.58 14.60 -15.98
N CYS A 95 -9.52 15.19 -16.53
CA CYS A 95 -9.33 15.29 -17.98
C CYS A 95 -9.30 13.91 -18.65
N ALA A 96 -8.50 12.97 -18.14
CA ALA A 96 -8.40 11.62 -18.70
C ALA A 96 -9.74 10.86 -18.64
N LEU A 97 -10.46 10.95 -17.52
CA LEU A 97 -11.78 10.32 -17.36
C LEU A 97 -12.81 10.95 -18.31
N SER A 98 -12.85 12.28 -18.44
CA SER A 98 -13.78 12.97 -19.35
C SER A 98 -13.51 12.64 -20.82
N LEU A 99 -12.25 12.53 -21.23
CA LEU A 99 -11.86 12.13 -22.59
C LEU A 99 -12.20 10.66 -22.86
N GLY A 100 -11.95 9.77 -21.90
CA GLY A 100 -12.35 8.36 -21.98
C GLY A 100 -13.86 8.20 -22.09
N LEU A 101 -14.65 8.96 -21.33
CA LEU A 101 -16.10 8.95 -21.39
C LEU A 101 -16.61 9.49 -22.74
N ALA A 102 -16.05 10.60 -23.23
CA ALA A 102 -16.40 11.15 -24.54
C ALA A 102 -16.13 10.14 -25.66
N LEU A 103 -14.95 9.51 -25.68
CA LEU A 103 -14.60 8.47 -26.65
C LEU A 103 -15.53 7.25 -26.54
N PHE A 104 -15.86 6.80 -25.31
CA PHE A 104 -16.80 5.70 -25.08
C PHE A 104 -18.18 6.01 -25.69
N PHE A 105 -18.76 7.18 -25.40
CA PHE A 105 -20.07 7.58 -25.93
C PHE A 105 -20.09 7.85 -27.43
N THR A 106 -18.98 8.26 -28.05
CA THR A 106 -18.91 8.48 -29.51
C THR A 106 -18.54 7.24 -30.32
N MET A 107 -17.74 6.33 -29.76
CA MET A 107 -17.20 5.17 -30.47
C MET A 107 -18.02 3.90 -30.25
N ILE A 108 -18.81 3.83 -29.18
CA ILE A 108 -19.82 2.78 -28.99
C ILE A 108 -21.16 3.31 -29.50
N PRO A 109 -21.59 2.94 -30.74
CA PRO A 109 -22.97 3.16 -31.13
C PRO A 109 -23.87 2.45 -30.09
N HIS A 110 -24.94 3.10 -29.67
CA HIS A 110 -25.91 2.52 -28.74
C HIS A 110 -26.73 1.46 -29.47
N ALA A 111 -26.12 0.29 -29.66
CA ALA A 111 -26.75 -0.88 -30.23
C ALA A 111 -27.72 -1.48 -29.20
N ASP A 112 -29.00 -1.57 -29.55
CA ASP A 112 -29.99 -2.27 -28.75
C ASP A 112 -29.57 -3.74 -28.58
N PHE A 113 -29.27 -4.15 -27.34
CA PHE A 113 -28.87 -5.51 -26.98
C PHE A 113 -30.06 -6.50 -26.98
N SER A 114 -30.87 -6.44 -28.04
CA SER A 114 -32.18 -7.08 -28.17
C SER A 114 -32.19 -8.32 -29.09
N ASP A 115 -31.06 -8.67 -29.73
CA ASP A 115 -30.93 -9.86 -30.58
C ASP A 115 -30.04 -10.95 -29.92
N PRO A 116 -30.57 -12.12 -29.56
CA PRO A 116 -29.81 -13.20 -28.91
C PRO A 116 -28.76 -13.88 -29.82
N ARG A 117 -28.73 -13.61 -31.13
CA ARG A 117 -27.83 -14.28 -32.08
C ARG A 117 -26.35 -13.97 -31.87
N ALA A 118 -26.02 -12.80 -31.31
CA ALA A 118 -24.63 -12.36 -31.12
C ALA A 118 -23.79 -13.29 -30.22
N LYS A 119 -24.44 -14.11 -29.38
CA LYS A 119 -23.75 -14.98 -28.40
C LYS A 119 -23.07 -16.21 -29.00
N TYR A 120 -23.44 -16.63 -30.21
CA TYR A 120 -22.99 -17.90 -30.81
C TYR A 120 -21.79 -17.78 -31.77
N VAL A 121 -21.39 -16.55 -32.12
CA VAL A 121 -20.38 -16.30 -33.17
C VAL A 121 -18.94 -16.29 -32.62
N ALA A 122 -18.76 -16.14 -31.30
CA ALA A 122 -17.46 -15.92 -30.69
C ALA A 122 -16.60 -17.20 -30.48
N GLU A 123 -17.20 -18.40 -30.49
CA GLU A 123 -16.55 -19.63 -30.04
C GLU A 123 -15.99 -20.51 -31.18
N VAL A 124 -16.28 -20.18 -32.46
CA VAL A 124 -15.95 -21.04 -33.62
C VAL A 124 -15.01 -20.38 -34.63
N LEU A 125 -13.86 -19.87 -34.16
CA LEU A 125 -12.67 -19.44 -34.93
C LEU A 125 -11.47 -19.36 -33.94
N LYS A 126 -10.26 -19.88 -34.16
CA LYS A 126 -9.60 -20.57 -35.29
C LYS A 126 -8.51 -21.52 -34.76
N THR A 127 -8.39 -22.72 -35.31
CA THR A 127 -7.12 -23.46 -35.42
C THR A 127 -6.97 -23.99 -36.85
N THR A 128 -5.76 -24.02 -37.39
CA THR A 128 -5.44 -24.17 -38.83
C THR A 128 -3.96 -24.52 -38.97
N THR A 129 -3.48 -25.34 -39.93
CA THR A 129 -4.23 -25.98 -41.04
C THR A 129 -4.66 -27.42 -40.67
N VAL A 130 -4.30 -28.58 -41.26
CA VAL A 130 -3.39 -28.94 -42.37
C VAL A 130 -4.04 -29.96 -43.32
N ASP A 131 -4.32 -31.18 -42.86
CA ASP A 131 -4.70 -32.29 -43.74
C ASP A 131 -6.24 -32.39 -43.92
N PRO A 132 -6.78 -32.22 -45.14
CA PRO A 132 -8.21 -31.98 -45.35
C PRO A 132 -9.11 -33.23 -45.29
N LYS A 133 -8.58 -34.43 -44.98
CA LYS A 133 -9.36 -35.69 -44.96
C LYS A 133 -9.77 -36.20 -43.58
N VAL A 134 -9.09 -35.80 -42.50
CA VAL A 134 -9.39 -36.31 -41.15
C VAL A 134 -10.35 -35.37 -40.42
N LYS A 135 -11.49 -35.90 -39.96
CA LYS A 135 -12.46 -35.18 -39.13
C LYS A 135 -12.41 -35.69 -37.70
N ALA A 136 -11.83 -34.87 -36.82
CA ALA A 136 -11.90 -35.09 -35.38
C ALA A 136 -13.18 -34.44 -34.81
N THR A 137 -14.09 -35.27 -34.29
CA THR A 137 -15.30 -34.80 -33.61
C THR A 137 -15.26 -35.28 -32.16
N VAL A 138 -15.17 -34.34 -31.22
CA VAL A 138 -15.15 -34.64 -29.78
C VAL A 138 -16.57 -34.56 -29.25
N GLU A 139 -17.10 -35.71 -28.82
CA GLU A 139 -18.43 -35.81 -28.22
C GLU A 139 -18.28 -36.14 -26.74
N ASN A 140 -18.72 -35.22 -25.86
CA ASN A 140 -18.67 -35.41 -24.43
C ASN A 140 -20.05 -35.87 -23.93
N GLN A 141 -20.16 -37.13 -23.53
CA GLN A 141 -21.39 -37.68 -22.95
C GLN A 141 -21.19 -38.01 -21.46
N LYS A 142 -21.44 -36.98 -20.64
CA LYS A 142 -21.67 -36.96 -19.18
C LYS A 142 -20.63 -37.55 -18.21
N GLU A 143 -19.84 -38.54 -18.61
CA GLU A 143 -18.70 -39.05 -17.81
C GLU A 143 -17.55 -39.60 -18.66
N MET A 144 -17.72 -39.71 -19.98
CA MET A 144 -16.67 -40.10 -20.92
C MET A 144 -16.51 -39.07 -22.05
N THR A 145 -15.25 -38.73 -22.38
CA THR A 145 -14.92 -37.93 -23.56
C THR A 145 -14.58 -38.88 -24.71
N VAL A 146 -15.43 -38.92 -25.75
CA VAL A 146 -15.22 -39.79 -26.92
C VAL A 146 -14.68 -38.94 -28.07
N ILE A 147 -13.43 -39.18 -28.45
CA ILE A 147 -12.79 -38.54 -29.60
C ILE A 147 -13.02 -39.44 -30.82
N LYS A 148 -13.99 -39.10 -31.68
CA LYS A 148 -14.21 -39.79 -32.95
C LYS A 148 -13.27 -39.21 -34.00
N LEU A 149 -12.38 -40.04 -34.53
CA LEU A 149 -11.49 -39.69 -35.64
C LEU A 149 -11.97 -40.42 -36.90
N GLU A 150 -12.69 -39.71 -37.77
CA GLU A 150 -13.11 -40.25 -39.06
C GLU A 150 -12.09 -39.90 -40.14
N GLY A 151 -11.68 -40.89 -40.95
CA GLY A 151 -10.79 -40.70 -42.10
C GLY A 151 -9.36 -41.24 -41.97
N LEU A 152 -9.04 -42.03 -40.94
CA LEU A 152 -7.79 -42.82 -40.93
C LEU A 152 -7.93 -44.06 -41.81
N ASP A 153 -6.87 -44.40 -42.56
CA ASP A 153 -6.75 -45.69 -43.22
C ASP A 153 -6.62 -46.83 -42.19
N LYS A 154 -7.09 -48.02 -42.55
CA LYS A 154 -7.02 -49.20 -41.66
C LYS A 154 -5.56 -49.62 -41.46
N LEU A 155 -5.13 -49.69 -40.20
CA LEU A 155 -3.93 -50.44 -39.86
C LEU A 155 -4.11 -51.92 -40.26
N PRO A 156 -3.05 -52.60 -40.74
CA PRO A 156 -3.08 -54.04 -40.88
C PRO A 156 -3.26 -54.71 -39.51
N PRO A 157 -3.98 -55.84 -39.41
CA PRO A 157 -3.89 -56.71 -38.24
C PRO A 157 -2.49 -57.36 -38.18
N GLU A 158 -2.15 -57.90 -37.01
CA GLU A 158 -0.89 -58.61 -36.71
C GLU A 158 0.39 -57.76 -36.60
N GLU A 159 0.53 -56.99 -35.52
CA GLU A 159 1.82 -56.87 -34.81
C GLU A 159 1.61 -56.59 -33.30
N ASP A 160 1.86 -57.60 -32.44
CA ASP A 160 1.60 -57.57 -30.98
C ASP A 160 2.77 -56.91 -30.23
N LEU A 161 2.73 -55.59 -30.07
CA LEU A 161 3.75 -54.82 -29.34
C LEU A 161 3.57 -54.91 -27.81
N ARG A 162 3.89 -56.09 -27.26
CA ARG A 162 4.15 -56.28 -25.82
C ARG A 162 5.61 -55.99 -25.48
N HIS A 163 5.82 -55.08 -24.53
CA HIS A 163 7.00 -55.01 -23.68
C HIS A 163 6.56 -54.74 -22.23
#